data_AF-A0A7T6VH83-F1
#
_entry.id   AF-A0A7T6VH83-F1
#
_cell.length_a   1.000
_cell.length_b   1.000
_cell.length_c   1.000
_cell.angle_alpha   90.00
_cell.angle_beta   90.00
_cell.angle_gamma   90.00
#
_symmetry.space_group_name_H-M   'P 1'
#
loop_
_entity.id
_entity.type
_entity.pdbx_description
1 polymer ?
#
loop_
_entity_poly.entity_id
_entity_poly.type
_entity_poly.pdbx_seq_one_letter_code
_entity_poly.pdbx_strand_id
1 'polypeptide(L)'
;MPATVSTRVLEDGPRNAVLLVQGDNGGSGGGDLAYQKLILPSALGYIDQARNQRAAQLRVDSIEWDIQAEVQMQVLLYWDATTPQQFYDCIGRANKYFRDFGGLYVPSGLAGATGGIGIATKGASTTVDNGYTLLLRLVKQ
;
A
#
# COMPACT_ATOMS: atom_id res chain seq x y z
N MET A 1 -15.39 9.75 12.94
CA MET A 1 -15.76 9.41 11.55
C MET A 1 -15.21 8.03 11.24
N PRO A 2 -15.84 7.20 10.37
CA PRO A 2 -15.30 5.89 10.05
C PRO A 2 -13.93 6.02 9.37
N ALA A 3 -13.09 4.99 9.48
CA ALA A 3 -11.80 4.99 8.82
C ALA A 3 -11.97 5.03 7.29
N THR A 4 -11.20 5.92 6.65
CA THR A 4 -11.22 6.11 5.21
C THR A 4 -9.81 6.01 4.65
N VAL A 5 -9.71 5.48 3.45
CA VAL A 5 -8.49 5.49 2.66
C VAL A 5 -8.83 5.84 1.23
N SER A 6 -7.97 6.64 0.62
CA SER A 6 -8.07 7.04 -0.79
C SER A 6 -6.72 6.78 -1.46
N THR A 7 -6.79 6.42 -2.73
CA THR A 7 -5.60 6.13 -3.55
C THR A 7 -5.61 6.99 -4.80
N ARG A 8 -4.43 7.44 -5.20
CA ARG A 8 -4.20 8.16 -6.45
C ARG A 8 -2.91 7.67 -7.09
N VAL A 9 -3.01 7.26 -8.35
CA VAL A 9 -1.83 6.99 -9.17
C VAL A 9 -1.24 8.33 -9.60
N LEU A 10 -0.03 8.63 -9.14
CA LEU A 10 0.69 9.86 -9.50
C LEU A 10 1.47 9.69 -10.80
N GLU A 11 2.02 8.50 -11.02
CA GLU A 11 2.75 8.15 -12.23
C GLU A 11 2.39 6.72 -12.63
N ASP A 12 2.17 6.51 -13.93
CA ASP A 12 1.86 5.21 -14.52
C ASP A 12 2.70 4.98 -15.79
N GLY A 13 4.00 4.76 -15.61
CA GLY A 13 4.92 4.49 -16.72
C GLY A 13 4.87 3.03 -17.19
N PRO A 14 5.59 2.67 -18.27
CA PRO A 14 5.61 1.29 -18.77
C PRO A 14 6.12 0.26 -17.77
N ARG A 15 7.11 0.61 -16.93
CA ARG A 15 7.67 -0.31 -15.93
C ARG A 15 7.45 0.12 -14.48
N ASN A 16 7.27 1.41 -14.22
CA ASN A 16 7.16 1.94 -12.87
C ASN A 16 5.81 2.60 -12.67
N ALA A 17 5.29 2.52 -11.46
CA ALA A 17 4.13 3.28 -11.04
C ALA A 17 4.38 3.88 -9.67
N VAL A 18 3.80 5.06 -9.42
CA VAL A 18 3.87 5.72 -8.12
C VAL A 18 2.45 5.89 -7.61
N LEU A 19 2.18 5.34 -6.42
CA LEU A 19 0.88 5.42 -5.76
C LEU A 19 0.97 6.32 -4.53
N LEU A 20 0.12 7.35 -4.50
CA LEU A 20 -0.18 8.11 -3.29
C LEU A 20 -1.36 7.46 -2.59
N VAL A 21 -1.21 7.22 -1.29
CA VAL A 21 -2.26 6.74 -0.41
C VAL A 21 -2.45 7.76 0.69
N GLN A 22 -3.68 8.18 0.93
CA GLN A 22 -4.04 9.08 2.01
C GLN A 22 -5.18 8.46 2.80
N GLY A 23 -5.05 8.43 4.11
CA GLY A 23 -6.12 7.93 4.97
C GLY A 23 -6.25 8.72 6.25
N ASP A 24 -7.42 8.56 6.85
CA ASP A 24 -7.76 9.11 8.15
C ASP A 24 -8.70 8.13 8.84
N ASN A 25 -8.28 7.67 10.02
CA ASN A 25 -9.09 6.78 10.84
C ASN A 25 -10.08 7.52 11.76
N GLY A 26 -10.07 8.86 11.70
CA GLY A 26 -10.86 9.78 12.51
C GLY A 26 -10.46 9.75 13.99
N GLY A 27 -10.94 10.72 14.77
CA GLY A 27 -10.87 10.68 16.24
C GLY A 27 -12.07 9.98 16.88
N SER A 28 -12.95 10.75 17.54
CA SER A 28 -14.11 10.20 18.25
C SER A 28 -15.05 9.39 17.34
N GLY A 29 -15.29 8.14 17.74
CA GLY A 29 -16.08 7.17 16.95
C GLY A 29 -15.37 6.61 15.71
N GLY A 30 -14.06 6.85 15.59
CA GLY A 30 -13.18 6.18 14.62
C GLY A 30 -12.67 4.83 15.12
N GLY A 31 -11.67 4.28 14.44
CA GLY A 31 -11.05 3.01 14.79
C GLY A 31 -10.15 2.48 13.68
N ASP A 32 -9.64 1.27 13.86
CA ASP A 32 -8.76 0.65 12.88
C ASP A 32 -9.48 0.39 11.55
N LEU A 33 -8.86 0.83 10.46
CA LEU A 33 -9.18 0.43 9.10
C LEU A 33 -8.96 -1.08 8.96
N ALA A 34 -10.06 -1.80 8.75
CA ALA A 34 -10.03 -3.20 8.35
C ALA A 34 -9.31 -3.36 7.00
N TYR A 35 -8.86 -4.58 6.69
CA TYR A 35 -8.17 -4.85 5.43
C TYR A 35 -8.94 -4.31 4.22
N GLN A 36 -8.25 -3.51 3.39
CA GLN A 36 -8.74 -3.01 2.13
C GLN A 36 -7.70 -3.17 1.04
N LYS A 37 -8.17 -3.46 -0.17
CA LYS A 37 -7.33 -3.53 -1.36
C LYS A 37 -7.02 -2.11 -1.85
N LEU A 38 -5.74 -1.75 -1.97
CA LEU A 38 -5.33 -0.43 -2.44
C LEU A 38 -5.24 -0.37 -3.97
N ILE A 39 -4.58 -1.37 -4.57
CA ILE A 39 -4.29 -1.38 -6.00
C ILE A 39 -4.10 -2.81 -6.52
N LEU A 40 -4.56 -3.06 -7.74
CA LEU A 40 -4.28 -4.27 -8.51
C LEU A 40 -3.37 -3.94 -9.70
N PRO A 41 -2.51 -4.87 -10.15
CA PRO A 41 -1.70 -4.69 -11.36
C PRO A 41 -2.56 -4.36 -12.60
N SER A 42 -3.76 -4.94 -12.68
CA SER A 42 -4.70 -4.75 -13.78
C SER A 42 -5.28 -3.33 -13.86
N ALA A 43 -5.25 -2.56 -12.76
CA ALA A 43 -5.70 -1.18 -12.72
C ALA A 43 -4.66 -0.20 -13.29
N LEU A 44 -3.42 -0.66 -13.52
CA LEU A 44 -2.36 0.13 -14.13
C LEU A 44 -2.29 -0.09 -15.64
N GLY A 45 -1.63 0.83 -16.34
CA GLY A 45 -1.38 0.75 -17.78
C GLY A 45 -0.48 -0.42 -18.18
N TYR A 46 -0.44 -0.67 -19.49
CA TYR A 46 0.37 -1.73 -20.09
C TYR A 46 1.86 -1.61 -19.78
N ILE A 47 2.54 -2.76 -19.69
CA ILE A 47 3.99 -2.84 -19.73
C ILE A 47 4.49 -2.67 -21.16
N ASP A 48 3.81 -3.35 -22.08
CA ASP A 48 4.04 -3.25 -23.51
C ASP A 48 2.68 -3.20 -24.22
N GLN A 49 2.35 -2.01 -24.73
CA GLN A 49 1.08 -1.78 -25.41
C GLN A 49 0.99 -2.53 -26.75
N ALA A 50 2.11 -2.68 -27.47
CA ALA A 50 2.12 -3.35 -28.77
C ALA A 50 1.86 -4.86 -28.63
N ARG A 51 2.26 -5.43 -27.49
CA ARG A 51 2.02 -6.85 -27.15
C ARG A 51 0.79 -7.07 -26.28
N ASN A 52 0.01 -6.02 -25.98
CA ASN A 52 -1.11 -6.06 -25.04
C ASN A 52 -0.72 -6.68 -23.67
N GLN A 53 0.54 -6.49 -23.25
CA GLN A 53 1.10 -7.09 -22.05
C GLN A 53 0.84 -6.19 -20.85
N ARG A 54 0.16 -6.73 -19.83
CA ARG A 54 -0.07 -6.07 -18.53
C ARG A 54 0.76 -6.74 -17.45
N ALA A 55 0.95 -6.01 -16.36
CA ALA A 55 1.57 -6.55 -15.16
C ALA A 55 0.69 -7.65 -14.56
N ALA A 56 1.30 -8.75 -14.17
CA ALA A 56 0.68 -9.79 -13.36
C ALA A 56 0.89 -9.53 -11.86
N GLN A 57 1.95 -8.80 -11.51
CA GLN A 57 2.25 -8.46 -10.12
C GLN A 57 2.97 -7.11 -9.98
N LEU A 58 2.91 -6.57 -8.77
CA LEU A 58 3.62 -5.37 -8.37
C LEU A 58 4.79 -5.76 -7.45
N ARG A 59 5.95 -5.20 -7.74
CA ARG A 59 7.10 -5.21 -6.84
C ARG A 59 7.19 -3.86 -6.13
N VAL A 60 7.46 -3.88 -4.83
CA VAL A 60 7.66 -2.66 -4.04
C VAL A 60 9.16 -2.31 -4.01
N ASP A 61 9.51 -1.16 -4.56
CA ASP A 61 10.90 -0.66 -4.57
C ASP A 61 11.18 0.28 -3.39
N SER A 62 10.22 1.12 -3.02
CA SER A 62 10.31 1.96 -1.83
C SER A 62 8.95 2.30 -1.25
N ILE A 63 8.92 2.56 0.05
CA ILE A 63 7.78 3.09 0.80
C ILE A 63 8.28 4.35 1.51
N GLU A 64 7.51 5.42 1.42
CA GLU A 64 7.71 6.63 2.21
C GLU A 64 6.38 6.93 2.91
N TRP A 65 6.43 7.27 4.20
CA TRP A 65 5.22 7.46 4.98
C TRP A 65 5.37 8.57 6.02
N ASP A 66 4.25 9.23 6.27
CA ASP A 66 4.05 10.16 7.36
C ASP A 66 2.76 9.79 8.08
N ILE A 67 2.89 9.37 9.34
CA ILE A 67 1.78 9.13 10.25
C ILE A 67 1.84 10.20 11.33
N GLN A 68 0.68 10.78 11.66
CA GLN A 68 0.55 11.82 12.67
C GLN A 68 1.25 11.41 13.99
N ALA A 69 2.13 12.27 14.49
CA ALA A 69 3.08 11.93 15.55
C ALA A 69 2.45 11.69 16.94
N GLU A 70 1.21 12.14 17.14
CA GLU A 70 0.51 12.06 18.42
C GLU A 70 -0.17 10.70 18.67
N VAL A 71 -0.11 9.79 17.68
CA VAL A 71 -0.80 8.50 17.73
C VAL A 71 0.16 7.33 17.59
N GLN A 72 -0.08 6.27 18.39
CA GLN A 72 0.64 5.00 18.31
C GLN A 72 0.11 4.10 17.18
N MET A 73 -0.45 4.70 16.14
CA MET A 73 -1.05 3.99 15.02
C MET A 73 0.02 3.44 14.08
N GLN A 74 -0.27 2.26 13.55
CA GLN A 74 0.51 1.55 12.55
C GLN A 74 -0.28 1.47 11.26
N VAL A 75 0.37 1.70 10.11
CA VAL A 75 -0.18 1.38 8.80
C VAL A 75 0.48 0.10 8.30
N LEU A 76 -0.33 -0.94 8.14
CA LEU A 76 0.11 -2.28 7.79
C LEU A 76 -0.11 -2.50 6.29
N LEU A 77 0.93 -2.92 5.58
CA LEU A 77 0.87 -3.21 4.14
C LEU A 77 0.92 -4.71 3.87
N TYR A 78 0.08 -5.14 2.94
CA TYR A 78 -0.17 -6.55 2.65
C TYR A 78 -0.05 -6.87 1.17
N TRP A 79 0.41 -8.08 0.87
CA TRP A 79 0.18 -8.70 -0.42
C TRP A 79 -1.27 -9.15 -0.49
N ASP A 80 -1.99 -8.70 -1.51
CA ASP A 80 -3.40 -9.07 -1.70
C ASP A 80 -3.52 -10.52 -2.15
N ALA A 81 -4.24 -11.30 -1.35
CA ALA A 81 -4.47 -12.73 -1.54
C ALA A 81 -5.74 -13.16 -0.80
N THR A 82 -6.15 -14.42 -0.94
CA THR A 82 -7.29 -14.99 -0.18
C THR A 82 -7.10 -14.81 1.32
N THR A 83 -5.88 -15.04 1.80
CA THR A 83 -5.44 -14.66 3.15
C THR A 83 -4.34 -13.63 2.98
N PRO A 84 -4.63 -12.32 3.18
CA PRO A 84 -3.65 -11.27 3.02
C PRO A 84 -2.42 -11.50 3.91
N GLN A 85 -1.23 -11.38 3.32
CA GLN A 85 0.03 -11.55 4.04
C GLN A 85 0.72 -10.21 4.22
N GLN A 86 0.95 -9.80 5.48
CA GLN A 86 1.65 -8.57 5.79
C GLN A 86 3.11 -8.66 5.30
N PHE A 87 3.60 -7.61 4.65
CA PHE A 87 5.00 -7.50 4.24
C PHE A 87 5.72 -6.30 4.87
N TYR A 88 4.98 -5.30 5.36
CA TYR A 88 5.59 -4.14 6.01
C TYR A 88 4.66 -3.50 7.05
N ASP A 89 5.29 -2.89 8.06
CA ASP A 89 4.64 -2.13 9.12
C ASP A 89 5.24 -0.71 9.12
N CYS A 90 4.39 0.29 8.91
CA CYS A 90 4.77 1.69 8.89
C CYS A 90 4.39 2.34 10.23
N ILE A 91 5.39 2.88 10.93
CA ILE A 91 5.22 3.55 12.22
C ILE A 91 5.86 4.93 12.16
N GLY A 92 5.18 5.96 12.67
CA GLY A 92 5.68 7.33 12.72
C GLY A 92 5.97 7.89 11.32
N ARG A 93 7.16 8.46 11.12
CA ARG A 93 7.58 9.08 9.85
C ARG A 93 8.91 8.53 9.42
N ALA A 94 8.96 7.90 8.25
CA ALA A 94 10.23 7.47 7.67
C ALA A 94 10.06 7.10 6.19
N ASN A 95 11.16 6.60 5.62
CA ASN A 95 11.17 5.93 4.34
C ASN A 95 11.95 4.62 4.43
N LYS A 96 11.67 3.73 3.48
CA LYS A 96 12.38 2.47 3.33
C LYS A 96 12.58 2.17 1.86
N TYR A 97 13.83 1.90 1.50
CA TYR A 97 14.23 1.50 0.16
C TYR A 97 14.52 0.00 0.16
N PHE A 98 13.86 -0.72 -0.73
CA PHE A 98 13.98 -2.17 -0.92
C PHE A 98 14.74 -2.51 -2.21
N ARG A 99 14.88 -1.52 -3.11
CA ARG A 99 15.59 -1.68 -4.40
C ARG A 99 17.02 -2.22 -4.25
N ASP A 100 17.72 -1.86 -3.17
CA ASP A 100 19.11 -2.26 -2.95
C ASP A 100 19.29 -3.78 -2.79
N PHE A 101 18.22 -4.51 -2.49
CA PHE A 101 18.19 -5.97 -2.46
C PHE A 101 17.15 -6.57 -3.41
N GLY A 102 16.84 -5.83 -4.48
CA GLY A 102 16.01 -6.31 -5.59
C GLY A 102 14.51 -6.05 -5.43
N GLY A 103 14.06 -5.39 -4.36
CA GLY A 103 12.66 -5.07 -4.09
C GLY A 103 11.93 -6.15 -3.31
N LEU A 104 10.73 -5.82 -2.82
CA LEU A 104 9.83 -6.81 -2.21
C LEU A 104 8.86 -7.35 -3.27
N TYR A 105 8.72 -8.67 -3.30
CA TYR A 105 7.82 -9.39 -4.20
C TYR A 105 6.78 -10.15 -3.40
N VAL A 106 5.68 -10.47 -4.07
CA VAL A 106 4.72 -11.45 -3.56
C VAL A 106 5.46 -12.78 -3.32
N PRO A 107 5.35 -13.38 -2.13
CA PRO A 107 5.97 -14.67 -1.84
C PRO A 107 5.47 -15.76 -2.79
N SER A 108 6.40 -16.60 -3.26
CA SER A 108 6.07 -17.78 -4.06
C SER A 108 5.14 -18.71 -3.29
N GLY A 109 4.05 -19.15 -3.92
CA GLY A 109 3.09 -20.08 -3.32
C GLY A 109 2.05 -19.43 -2.41
N LEU A 110 1.98 -18.10 -2.31
CA LEU A 110 0.88 -17.43 -1.62
C LEU A 110 -0.45 -17.71 -2.35
N ALA A 111 -1.30 -18.52 -1.73
CA ALA A 111 -2.54 -18.98 -2.32
C ALA A 111 -3.51 -17.82 -2.60
N GLY A 112 -3.99 -17.73 -3.85
CA GLY A 112 -4.91 -16.68 -4.28
C GLY A 112 -4.29 -15.30 -4.40
N ALA A 113 -2.96 -15.18 -4.43
CA ALA A 113 -2.30 -13.90 -4.65
C ALA A 113 -2.71 -13.25 -5.97
N THR A 114 -3.01 -11.96 -5.93
CA THR A 114 -3.46 -11.19 -7.10
C THR A 114 -2.37 -10.32 -7.70
N GLY A 115 -1.18 -10.30 -7.09
CA GLY A 115 -0.11 -9.37 -7.43
C GLY A 115 -0.34 -7.93 -6.93
N GLY A 116 -1.46 -7.69 -6.23
CA GLY A 116 -1.84 -6.38 -5.71
C GLY A 116 -1.32 -6.10 -4.30
N ILE A 117 -1.61 -4.89 -3.86
CA ILE A 117 -1.25 -4.39 -2.52
C ILE A 117 -2.53 -4.04 -1.78
N GLY A 118 -2.59 -4.43 -0.51
CA GLY A 118 -3.61 -4.03 0.45
C GLY A 118 -3.05 -3.26 1.63
N ILE A 119 -3.96 -2.70 2.42
CA ILE A 119 -3.69 -1.89 3.60
C ILE A 119 -4.61 -2.32 4.73
N ALA A 120 -4.13 -2.19 5.95
CA ALA A 120 -4.95 -2.08 7.15
C ALA A 120 -4.26 -1.11 8.10
N THR A 121 -4.90 -0.76 9.20
CA THR A 121 -4.24 -0.03 10.29
C THR A 121 -4.42 -0.76 11.61
N LYS A 122 -3.58 -0.44 12.57
CA LYS A 122 -3.70 -0.96 13.94
C LYS A 122 -3.35 0.11 14.96
N GLY A 123 -4.11 0.19 16.05
CA GLY A 123 -3.81 1.10 17.15
C GLY A 123 -4.19 2.56 16.87
N ALA A 124 -5.16 2.80 16.00
CA ALA A 124 -5.73 4.14 15.82
C ALA A 124 -6.36 4.65 17.12
N SER A 125 -6.09 5.91 17.46
CA SER A 125 -6.72 6.57 18.61
C SER A 125 -8.20 6.79 18.35
N THR A 126 -9.03 6.64 19.38
CA THR A 126 -10.45 6.97 19.30
C THR A 126 -10.74 8.38 19.84
N THR A 127 -9.72 9.18 20.11
CA THR A 127 -9.86 10.49 20.77
C THR A 127 -9.20 11.65 20.03
N VAL A 128 -8.22 11.37 19.17
CA VAL A 128 -7.55 12.35 18.31
C VAL A 128 -7.53 11.85 16.87
N ASP A 129 -7.37 12.75 15.92
CA ASP A 129 -7.32 12.38 14.50
C ASP A 129 -6.09 11.54 14.18
N ASN A 130 -6.23 10.66 13.19
CA ASN A 130 -5.26 9.62 12.84
C ASN A 130 -4.93 9.71 11.35
N GLY A 131 -4.43 10.87 10.93
CA GLY A 131 -4.05 11.09 9.55
C GLY A 131 -2.77 10.34 9.17
N TYR A 132 -2.76 9.79 7.96
CA TYR A 132 -1.54 9.22 7.38
C TYR A 132 -1.46 9.40 5.86
N THR A 133 -0.24 9.51 5.37
CA THR A 133 0.08 9.52 3.93
C THR A 133 1.18 8.53 3.64
N LEU A 134 1.04 7.74 2.58
CA LEU A 134 2.06 6.85 2.06
C LEU A 134 2.31 7.14 0.58
N LEU A 135 3.57 7.04 0.17
CA LEU A 135 4.01 7.04 -1.21
C LEU A 135 4.68 5.69 -1.51
N LEU A 136 4.06 4.90 -2.38
CA LEU A 136 4.59 3.63 -2.82
C LEU A 136 5.21 3.78 -4.20
N ARG A 137 6.51 3.45 -4.33
CA ARG A 137 7.15 3.31 -5.65
C ARG A 137 7.16 1.84 -6.02
N LEU A 138 6.47 1.54 -7.12
CA LEU A 138 6.14 0.19 -7.56
C LEU A 138 6.74 -0.09 -8.93
N VAL A 139 7.06 -1.35 -9.18
CA VAL A 139 7.50 -1.84 -10.48
C VAL A 139 6.54 -2.90 -10.98
N LYS A 140 6.07 -2.71 -12.20
CA LYS A 140 5.21 -3.63 -12.95
C LYS A 140 6.01 -4.84 -13.40
N GLN A 141 5.54 -6.04 -13.08
CA GLN A 141 6.16 -7.31 -13.45
C GLN A 141 5.20 -8.16 -14.27
#